data_AF-A0A164LY97-F1
#
_entry.id   AF-A0A164LY97-F1
#
_cell.length_a   1.000
_cell.length_b   1.000
_cell.length_c   1.000
_cell.angle_alpha   90.00
_cell.angle_beta   90.00
_cell.angle_gamma   90.00
#
_symmetry.space_group_name_H-M   'P 1'
#
loop_
_entity.id
_entity.type
_entity.pdbx_description
1 polymer ?
#
loop_
_entity_poly.entity_id
_entity_poly.type
_entity_poly.pdbx_seq_one_letter_code
_entity_poly.pdbx_strand_id
1 'polypeptide(L)'
;MLIEASATRGGSSAQEAVQAMHIRALAGEALTEDAWYTALEPALREIFEHAYPYTRAYTTAATAASAYAASHGYPDDEARRYGDSYAELNTTANARVHATANAKAHARALARAFSAGSTTAYTETYPSARLRAAVRSATADDPTRAPAIWSHLAETLGESLTRASS
;
A
#
# COMPACT_ATOMS: atom_id res chain seq x y z
N MET A 1 2.53 -9.74 9.87
CA MET A 1 2.92 -8.41 9.38
C MET A 1 1.80 -7.63 8.69
N LEU A 2 1.33 -7.99 7.48
CA LEU A 2 0.31 -7.19 6.78
C LEU A 2 -1.08 -7.24 7.44
N ILE A 3 -1.51 -8.42 7.89
CA ILE A 3 -2.75 -8.58 8.68
C ILE A 3 -2.66 -7.79 9.99
N GLU A 4 -1.54 -7.90 10.73
CA GLU A 4 -1.34 -7.17 11.99
C GLU A 4 -1.29 -5.65 11.77
N ALA A 5 -0.61 -5.18 10.72
CA ALA A 5 -0.56 -3.76 10.36
C ALA A 5 -1.95 -3.22 9.96
N SER A 6 -2.74 -4.00 9.20
CA SER A 6 -4.13 -3.65 8.90
C SER A 6 -5.02 -3.73 10.15
N ALA A 7 -4.83 -4.71 11.03
CA ALA A 7 -5.59 -4.88 12.27
C ALA A 7 -5.40 -3.71 13.24
N THR A 8 -4.17 -3.21 13.38
CA THR A 8 -3.89 -1.99 14.19
C THR A 8 -4.60 -0.73 13.67
N ARG A 9 -5.13 -0.76 12.44
CA ARG A 9 -5.84 0.35 11.79
C ARG A 9 -7.30 0.01 11.43
N GLY A 10 -7.84 -1.10 11.93
CA GLY A 10 -9.24 -1.49 11.76
C GLY A 10 -9.60 -2.21 10.44
N GLY A 11 -8.63 -2.65 9.63
CA GLY A 11 -8.84 -3.20 8.28
C GLY A 11 -8.44 -4.68 8.08
N SER A 12 -8.47 -5.56 9.09
CA SER A 12 -7.84 -6.89 8.94
C SER A 12 -8.54 -7.85 7.96
N SER A 13 -9.85 -7.70 7.74
CA SER A 13 -10.66 -8.68 7.00
C SER A 13 -10.25 -8.88 5.54
N ALA A 14 -9.78 -7.83 4.85
CA ALA A 14 -9.36 -7.95 3.46
C ALA A 14 -8.03 -8.73 3.33
N GLN A 15 -7.08 -8.49 4.24
CA GLN A 15 -5.82 -9.23 4.28
C GLN A 15 -6.04 -10.70 4.64
N GLU A 16 -6.96 -10.98 5.57
CA GLU A 16 -7.36 -12.34 5.96
C GLU A 16 -8.00 -13.09 4.78
N ALA A 17 -8.83 -12.43 3.97
CA ALA A 17 -9.41 -13.02 2.76
C ALA A 17 -8.34 -13.44 1.74
N VAL A 18 -7.33 -12.60 1.51
CA VAL A 18 -6.19 -12.95 0.62
C VAL A 18 -5.39 -14.12 1.18
N GLN A 19 -5.16 -14.15 2.50
CA GLN A 19 -4.48 -15.28 3.15
C GLN A 19 -5.26 -16.59 2.96
N ALA A 20 -6.58 -16.57 3.19
CA ALA A 20 -7.43 -17.73 3.00
C ALA A 20 -7.41 -18.25 1.55
N MET A 21 -7.36 -17.35 0.56
CA MET A 21 -7.21 -17.74 -0.85
C MET A 21 -5.86 -18.42 -1.11
N HIS A 22 -4.75 -17.90 -0.56
CA HIS A 22 -3.47 -18.56 -0.68
C HIS A 22 -3.46 -19.96 -0.06
N ILE A 23 -4.07 -20.14 1.11
CA ILE A 23 -4.20 -21.46 1.76
C ILE A 23 -4.97 -22.44 0.87
N ARG A 24 -6.10 -22.01 0.28
CA ARG A 24 -6.89 -22.83 -0.65
C ARG A 24 -6.12 -23.20 -1.91
N ALA A 25 -5.42 -22.25 -2.51
CA ALA A 25 -4.59 -22.49 -3.69
C ALA A 25 -3.44 -23.47 -3.38
N LEU A 26 -2.81 -23.36 -2.21
CA LEU A 26 -1.78 -24.31 -1.75
C LEU A 26 -2.34 -25.72 -1.53
N ALA A 27 -3.61 -25.85 -1.17
CA ALA A 27 -4.32 -27.13 -1.09
C ALA A 27 -4.69 -27.71 -2.48
N GLY A 28 -4.31 -27.04 -3.58
CA GLY A 28 -4.54 -27.47 -4.95
C GLY A 28 -5.83 -26.95 -5.58
N GLU A 29 -6.55 -26.05 -4.91
CA GLU A 29 -7.76 -25.47 -5.49
C GLU A 29 -7.45 -24.48 -6.62
N ALA A 30 -8.05 -24.69 -7.79
CA ALA A 30 -7.96 -23.77 -8.92
C ALA A 30 -8.91 -22.59 -8.74
N LEU A 31 -8.36 -21.44 -8.32
CA LEU A 31 -9.11 -20.19 -8.12
C LEU A 31 -9.04 -19.31 -9.38
N THR A 32 -10.16 -18.71 -9.76
CA THR A 32 -10.25 -17.88 -10.98
C THR A 32 -9.56 -16.53 -10.81
N GLU A 33 -9.21 -15.90 -11.94
CA GLU A 33 -8.67 -14.53 -11.96
C GLU A 33 -9.61 -13.54 -11.25
N ASP A 34 -10.92 -13.64 -11.47
CA ASP A 34 -11.88 -12.71 -10.85
C ASP A 34 -12.04 -12.96 -9.34
N ALA A 35 -11.94 -14.21 -8.86
CA ALA A 35 -11.91 -14.51 -7.44
C ALA A 35 -10.67 -13.88 -6.78
N TRP A 36 -9.50 -14.04 -7.41
CA TRP A 36 -8.26 -13.42 -6.93
C TRP A 36 -8.37 -11.90 -6.91
N TYR A 37 -8.86 -11.30 -7.99
CA TYR A 37 -9.02 -9.84 -8.07
C TYR A 37 -9.93 -9.30 -6.97
N THR A 38 -11.06 -9.99 -6.71
CA THR A 38 -12.04 -9.59 -5.70
C THR A 38 -11.45 -9.56 -4.29
N ALA A 39 -10.57 -10.51 -3.95
CA ALA A 39 -9.89 -10.49 -2.66
C ALA A 39 -8.69 -9.52 -2.62
N LEU A 40 -7.91 -9.46 -3.71
CA LEU A 40 -6.67 -8.68 -3.76
C LEU A 40 -6.92 -7.18 -3.77
N GLU A 41 -7.94 -6.70 -4.49
CA GLU A 41 -8.12 -5.28 -4.71
C GLU A 41 -8.40 -4.49 -3.41
N PRO A 42 -9.31 -4.91 -2.51
CA PRO A 42 -9.51 -4.24 -1.23
C PRO A 42 -8.26 -4.28 -0.35
N ALA A 43 -7.59 -5.43 -0.28
CA ALA A 43 -6.38 -5.62 0.52
C ALA A 43 -5.22 -4.73 0.03
N LEU A 44 -5.04 -4.60 -1.28
CA LEU A 44 -4.03 -3.73 -1.85
C LEU A 44 -4.38 -2.25 -1.68
N ARG A 45 -5.67 -1.90 -1.72
CA ARG A 45 -6.12 -0.52 -1.48
C ARG A 45 -5.73 -0.04 -0.09
N GLU A 46 -5.96 -0.85 0.95
CA GLU A 46 -5.53 -0.54 2.31
C GLU A 46 -4.02 -0.29 2.39
N ILE A 47 -3.22 -1.18 1.77
CA ILE A 47 -1.76 -1.03 1.75
C ILE A 47 -1.35 0.27 1.07
N PHE A 48 -1.93 0.59 -0.08
CA PHE A 48 -1.56 1.80 -0.83
C PHE A 48 -2.10 3.09 -0.20
N GLU A 49 -3.20 3.02 0.55
CA GLU A 49 -3.70 4.13 1.36
C GLU A 49 -2.71 4.46 2.47
N HIS A 50 -2.28 3.45 3.23
CA HIS A 50 -1.32 3.64 4.32
C HIS A 50 0.11 3.92 3.83
N ALA A 51 0.49 3.45 2.65
CA ALA A 51 1.79 3.73 2.05
C ALA A 51 1.89 5.17 1.48
N TYR A 52 0.77 5.89 1.36
CA TYR A 52 0.78 7.26 0.88
C TYR A 52 1.41 8.19 1.92
N PRO A 53 2.42 9.01 1.57
CA PRO A 53 3.13 9.85 2.52
C PRO A 53 2.32 11.12 2.86
N TYR A 54 1.14 10.94 3.48
CA TYR A 54 0.14 11.99 3.69
C TYR A 54 0.71 13.23 4.37
N THR A 55 1.37 13.08 5.52
CA THR A 55 1.94 14.20 6.28
C THR A 55 2.92 15.01 5.45
N ARG A 56 3.82 14.34 4.73
CA ARG A 56 4.81 15.03 3.87
C ARG A 56 4.12 15.76 2.71
N ALA A 57 3.16 15.11 2.06
CA ALA A 57 2.41 15.69 0.95
C ALA A 57 1.59 16.91 1.40
N TYR A 58 0.88 16.79 2.54
CA TYR A 58 0.12 17.86 3.17
C TYR A 58 1.02 19.05 3.50
N THR A 59 2.11 18.85 4.26
CA THR A 59 3.03 19.94 4.63
C THR A 59 3.60 20.66 3.41
N THR A 60 3.96 19.89 2.37
CA THR A 60 4.46 20.47 1.11
C THR A 60 3.38 21.31 0.42
N ALA A 61 2.16 20.80 0.30
CA ALA A 61 1.05 21.50 -0.34
C ALA A 61 0.64 22.74 0.46
N ALA A 62 0.55 22.64 1.80
CA ALA A 62 0.18 23.75 2.68
C ALA A 62 1.20 24.88 2.61
N THR A 63 2.49 24.54 2.62
CA THR A 63 3.58 25.52 2.51
C THR A 63 3.52 26.24 1.16
N ALA A 64 3.40 25.50 0.07
CA ALA A 64 3.35 26.07 -1.28
C ALA A 64 2.12 26.97 -1.48
N ALA A 65 0.95 26.52 -1.04
CA ALA A 65 -0.30 27.27 -1.17
C ALA A 65 -0.32 28.51 -0.25
N SER A 66 0.23 28.42 0.96
CA SER A 66 0.38 29.61 1.84
C SER A 66 1.31 30.65 1.23
N ALA A 67 2.46 30.23 0.68
CA ALA A 67 3.39 31.13 0.00
C ALA A 67 2.76 31.78 -1.24
N TYR A 68 1.97 31.00 -2.00
CA TYR A 68 1.18 31.53 -3.11
C TYR A 68 0.22 32.63 -2.63
N ALA A 69 -0.62 32.36 -1.62
CA ALA A 69 -1.57 33.36 -1.12
C ALA A 69 -0.86 34.62 -0.58
N ALA A 70 0.22 34.46 0.18
CA ALA A 70 1.01 35.58 0.70
C ALA A 70 1.58 36.46 -0.44
N SER A 71 2.12 35.85 -1.50
CA SER A 71 2.59 36.59 -2.69
C SER A 71 1.49 37.33 -3.46
N HIS A 72 0.22 37.00 -3.20
CA HIS A 72 -0.96 37.67 -3.79
C HIS A 72 -1.62 38.67 -2.83
N GLY A 73 -0.92 39.04 -1.74
CA GLY A 73 -1.34 40.10 -0.83
C GLY A 73 -2.34 39.69 0.25
N TYR A 74 -2.54 38.38 0.46
CA TYR A 74 -3.35 37.87 1.56
C TYR A 74 -2.64 38.16 2.90
N PRO A 75 -3.38 38.56 3.96
CA PRO A 75 -2.84 38.59 5.31
C PRO A 75 -2.32 37.21 5.76
N ASP A 76 -1.32 37.19 6.65
CA ASP A 76 -0.63 35.95 7.06
C ASP A 76 -1.58 34.86 7.58
N ASP A 77 -2.60 35.23 8.36
CA ASP A 77 -3.58 34.29 8.90
C ASP A 77 -4.51 33.72 7.82
N GLU A 78 -4.84 34.53 6.81
CA GLU A 78 -5.66 34.13 5.67
C GLU A 78 -4.86 33.26 4.69
N ALA A 79 -3.60 33.62 4.43
CA ALA A 79 -2.68 32.83 3.61
C ALA A 79 -2.46 31.44 4.21
N ARG A 80 -2.27 31.34 5.53
CA ARG A 80 -2.17 30.04 6.22
C ARG A 80 -3.46 29.23 6.12
N ARG A 81 -4.62 29.85 6.35
CA ARG A 81 -5.93 29.16 6.22
C ARG A 81 -6.17 28.66 4.80
N TYR A 82 -5.79 29.46 3.80
CA TYR A 82 -5.84 29.05 2.40
C TYR A 82 -4.93 27.84 2.15
N GLY A 83 -3.69 27.88 2.65
CA GLY A 83 -2.74 26.78 2.53
C GLY A 83 -3.25 25.48 3.15
N ASP A 84 -3.75 25.54 4.39
CA ASP A 84 -4.33 24.40 5.09
C ASP A 84 -5.52 23.80 4.31
N SER A 85 -6.46 24.65 3.89
CA SER A 85 -7.66 24.21 3.14
C SER A 85 -7.30 23.56 1.80
N TYR A 86 -6.36 24.17 1.05
CA TYR A 86 -5.88 23.63 -0.21
C TYR A 86 -5.18 22.29 0.00
N ALA A 87 -4.32 22.19 1.02
CA ALA A 87 -3.58 20.98 1.34
C ALA A 87 -4.50 19.84 1.73
N GLU A 88 -5.54 20.08 2.53
CA GLU A 88 -6.51 19.06 2.93
C GLU A 88 -7.24 18.48 1.71
N LEU A 89 -7.81 19.35 0.87
CA LEU A 89 -8.55 18.95 -0.33
C LEU A 89 -7.64 18.18 -1.31
N ASN A 90 -6.47 18.75 -1.61
CA ASN A 90 -5.55 18.18 -2.58
C ASN A 90 -4.97 16.85 -2.10
N THR A 91 -4.50 16.79 -0.85
CA THR A 91 -3.81 15.60 -0.33
C THR A 91 -4.78 14.45 -0.12
N THR A 92 -6.00 14.72 0.35
CA THR A 92 -7.04 13.70 0.51
C THR A 92 -7.45 13.09 -0.83
N ALA A 93 -7.65 13.92 -1.85
CA ALA A 93 -7.97 13.44 -3.19
C ALA A 93 -6.83 12.60 -3.78
N ASN A 94 -5.59 13.07 -3.64
CA ASN A 94 -4.40 12.37 -4.14
C ASN A 94 -4.18 11.03 -3.43
N ALA A 95 -4.37 10.96 -2.11
CA ALA A 95 -4.27 9.71 -1.36
C ALA A 95 -5.28 8.66 -1.86
N ARG A 96 -6.54 9.07 -2.09
CA ARG A 96 -7.60 8.18 -2.60
C ARG A 96 -7.31 7.69 -4.02
N VAL A 97 -6.88 8.59 -4.91
CA VAL A 97 -6.52 8.24 -6.30
C VAL A 97 -5.31 7.32 -6.32
N HIS A 98 -4.27 7.62 -5.53
CA HIS A 98 -3.09 6.78 -5.36
C HIS A 98 -3.48 5.37 -4.92
N ALA A 99 -4.28 5.24 -3.85
CA ALA A 99 -4.70 3.94 -3.33
C ALA A 99 -5.50 3.15 -4.37
N THR A 100 -6.51 3.79 -4.98
CA THR A 100 -7.42 3.13 -5.93
C THR A 100 -6.72 2.70 -7.22
N ALA A 101 -5.91 3.57 -7.82
CA ALA A 101 -5.24 3.29 -9.08
C ALA A 101 -4.21 2.16 -8.93
N ASN A 102 -3.38 2.23 -7.89
CA ASN A 102 -2.38 1.20 -7.62
C ASN A 102 -3.03 -0.13 -7.23
N ALA A 103 -4.09 -0.12 -6.41
CA ALA A 103 -4.80 -1.33 -6.04
C ALA A 103 -5.35 -2.07 -7.26
N LYS A 104 -6.08 -1.37 -8.15
CA LYS A 104 -6.65 -1.97 -9.37
C LYS A 104 -5.58 -2.53 -10.30
N ALA A 105 -4.51 -1.76 -10.55
CA ALA A 105 -3.43 -2.18 -11.44
C ALA A 105 -2.72 -3.43 -10.91
N HIS A 106 -2.31 -3.41 -9.64
CA HIS A 106 -1.62 -4.55 -9.02
C HIS A 106 -2.53 -5.75 -8.80
N ALA A 107 -3.79 -5.56 -8.40
CA ALA A 107 -4.73 -6.65 -8.20
C ALA A 107 -4.97 -7.42 -9.49
N ARG A 108 -5.14 -6.72 -10.63
CA ARG A 108 -5.35 -7.40 -11.92
C ARG A 108 -4.11 -8.16 -12.38
N ALA A 109 -2.92 -7.57 -12.24
CA ALA A 109 -1.68 -8.22 -12.60
C ALA A 109 -1.41 -9.48 -11.74
N LEU A 110 -1.62 -9.38 -10.42
CA LEU A 110 -1.45 -10.49 -9.49
C LEU A 110 -2.50 -11.58 -9.68
N ALA A 111 -3.76 -11.21 -9.91
CA ALA A 111 -4.82 -12.16 -10.17
C ALA A 111 -4.50 -13.05 -11.37
N ARG A 112 -4.00 -12.47 -12.47
CA ARG A 112 -3.54 -13.22 -13.66
C ARG A 112 -2.39 -14.15 -13.32
N ALA A 113 -1.39 -13.65 -12.60
CA ALA A 113 -0.23 -14.44 -12.23
C ALA A 113 -0.61 -15.64 -11.36
N PHE A 114 -1.48 -15.44 -10.36
CA PHE A 114 -1.90 -16.48 -9.43
C PHE A 114 -2.85 -17.49 -10.06
N SER A 115 -3.85 -17.05 -10.85
CA SER A 115 -4.77 -17.98 -11.52
C SER A 115 -4.05 -18.85 -12.56
N ALA A 116 -3.00 -18.33 -13.20
CA ALA A 116 -2.20 -19.06 -14.18
C ALA A 116 -1.05 -19.88 -13.55
N GLY A 117 -0.77 -19.71 -12.25
CA GLY A 117 0.41 -20.29 -11.61
C GLY A 117 1.74 -19.86 -12.25
N SER A 118 1.78 -18.68 -12.89
CA SER A 118 2.89 -18.25 -13.73
C SER A 118 3.90 -17.41 -12.95
N THR A 119 5.10 -17.95 -12.75
CA THR A 119 6.22 -17.23 -12.12
C THR A 119 6.67 -16.04 -12.96
N THR A 120 6.68 -16.16 -14.29
CA THR A 120 6.97 -15.05 -15.21
C THR A 120 5.97 -13.92 -15.04
N ALA A 121 4.67 -14.21 -15.11
CA ALA A 121 3.64 -13.18 -14.92
C ALA A 121 3.73 -12.56 -13.51
N TYR A 122 4.11 -13.34 -12.49
CA TYR A 122 4.34 -12.81 -11.15
C TYR A 122 5.51 -11.82 -11.10
N THR A 123 6.64 -12.10 -11.78
CA THR A 123 7.77 -11.17 -11.80
C THR A 123 7.43 -9.84 -12.49
N GLU A 124 6.58 -9.86 -13.50
CA GLU A 124 6.09 -8.66 -14.21
C GLU A 124 5.17 -7.79 -13.35
N THR A 125 4.70 -8.29 -12.19
CA THR A 125 3.93 -7.49 -11.21
C THR A 125 4.80 -6.57 -10.36
N TYR A 126 6.12 -6.57 -10.56
CA TYR A 126 7.13 -5.88 -9.74
C TYR A 126 6.97 -6.14 -8.23
N PRO A 127 7.14 -7.39 -7.76
CA PRO A 127 6.93 -7.77 -6.36
C PRO A 127 7.70 -6.91 -5.34
N SER A 128 8.89 -6.42 -5.71
CA SER A 128 9.71 -5.54 -4.86
C SER A 128 9.08 -4.16 -4.63
N ALA A 129 8.29 -3.63 -5.57
CA ALA A 129 7.54 -2.39 -5.38
C ALA A 129 6.41 -2.59 -4.37
N ARG A 130 5.68 -3.72 -4.48
CA ARG A 130 4.62 -4.09 -3.55
C ARG A 130 5.14 -4.33 -2.13
N LEU A 131 6.26 -5.01 -1.98
CA LEU A 131 6.91 -5.19 -0.66
C LEU A 131 7.29 -3.85 -0.04
N ARG A 132 7.82 -2.90 -0.83
CA ARG A 132 8.12 -1.55 -0.33
C ARG A 132 6.87 -0.81 0.14
N ALA A 133 5.75 -0.94 -0.58
CA ALA A 133 4.47 -0.37 -0.15
C ALA A 133 3.97 -1.02 1.16
N ALA A 134 4.06 -2.34 1.28
CA ALA A 134 3.71 -3.08 2.49
C ALA A 134 4.55 -2.63 3.71
N VAL A 135 5.87 -2.48 3.54
CA VAL A 135 6.74 -2.01 4.63
C VAL A 135 6.39 -0.57 5.00
N ARG A 136 6.20 0.33 4.03
CA ARG A 136 5.76 1.71 4.30
C ARG A 136 4.45 1.77 5.06
N SER A 137 3.48 0.95 4.65
CA SER A 137 2.19 0.82 5.34
C SER A 137 2.37 0.37 6.80
N ALA A 138 3.20 -0.65 7.03
CA ALA A 138 3.45 -1.18 8.37
C ALA A 138 4.21 -0.19 9.28
N THR A 139 4.98 0.73 8.68
CA THR A 139 5.79 1.73 9.39
C THR A 139 5.25 3.14 9.26
N ALA A 140 3.97 3.31 8.89
CA ALA A 140 3.44 4.65 8.62
C ALA A 140 3.46 5.56 9.87
N ASP A 141 3.28 4.99 11.06
CA ASP A 141 3.37 5.74 12.33
C ASP A 141 4.79 5.81 12.91
N ASP A 142 5.65 4.87 12.53
CA ASP A 142 7.04 4.80 13.00
C ASP A 142 7.98 4.29 11.89
N PRO A 143 8.51 5.22 11.07
CA PRO A 143 9.43 4.88 9.98
C PRO A 143 10.74 4.24 10.45
N THR A 144 11.13 4.42 11.72
CA THR A 144 12.39 3.89 12.26
C THR A 144 12.40 2.37 12.35
N ARG A 145 11.22 1.73 12.30
CA ARG A 145 11.04 0.27 12.30
C ARG A 145 11.34 -0.38 10.95
N ALA A 146 11.45 0.39 9.87
CA ALA A 146 11.62 -0.16 8.53
C ALA A 146 12.85 -1.09 8.38
N PRO A 147 14.05 -0.75 8.89
CA PRO A 147 15.20 -1.66 8.81
C PRO A 147 14.96 -3.01 9.49
N ALA A 148 14.35 -3.02 10.67
CA ALA A 148 14.05 -4.25 11.40
C ALA A 148 13.06 -5.14 10.63
N ILE A 149 12.05 -4.54 10.00
CA ILE A 149 11.10 -5.27 9.14
C ILE A 149 11.81 -5.87 7.92
N TRP A 150 12.73 -5.13 7.28
CA TRP A 150 13.49 -5.65 6.15
C TRP A 150 14.41 -6.81 6.54
N SER A 151 15.11 -6.72 7.67
CA SER A 151 15.93 -7.83 8.19
C SER A 151 15.09 -9.08 8.43
N HIS A 152 13.95 -8.93 9.09
CA HIS A 152 13.05 -10.04 9.37
C HIS A 152 12.50 -10.69 8.09
N LEU A 153 12.13 -9.89 7.07
CA LEU A 153 11.71 -10.40 5.77
C LEU A 153 12.82 -11.19 5.05
N ALA A 154 14.07 -10.73 5.16
CA ALA A 154 15.22 -11.43 4.55
C ALA A 154 15.49 -12.78 5.24
N GLU A 155 15.46 -12.81 6.58
CA GLU A 155 15.64 -14.04 7.37
C GLU A 155 14.56 -15.07 7.05
N THR A 156 13.29 -14.67 7.14
CA THR A 156 12.15 -15.58 6.89
C THR A 156 12.09 -16.09 5.46
N LEU A 157 12.51 -15.29 4.48
CA LEU A 157 12.65 -15.74 3.09
C LEU A 157 13.76 -16.80 2.97
N GLY A 158 14.92 -16.59 3.59
CA GLY A 158 16.03 -17.54 3.60
C GLY A 158 15.64 -18.89 4.21
N GLU A 159 14.94 -18.86 5.35
CA GLU A 159 14.41 -20.07 6.00
C GLU A 159 13.42 -20.82 5.12
N SER A 160 12.51 -20.08 4.46
CA SER A 160 11.48 -20.67 3.60
C SER A 160 12.07 -21.33 2.36
N LEU A 161 13.07 -20.70 1.74
CA LEU A 161 13.78 -21.27 0.60
C LEU A 161 14.56 -22.54 0.98
N THR A 162 15.21 -22.53 2.15
CA THR A 162 15.94 -23.70 2.66
C THR A 162 14.99 -24.90 2.85
N ARG A 163 13.81 -24.66 3.44
CA ARG A 163 12.77 -25.70 3.64
C ARG A 163 12.18 -26.22 2.32
N ALA A 164 12.11 -25.38 1.29
CA ALA A 164 11.60 -25.79 -0.02
C ALA A 164 12.63 -26.60 -0.83
N SER A 165 13.92 -26.46 -0.51
CA SER A 165 15.02 -27.21 -1.15
C SER A 165 15.38 -28.54 -0.47
N SER A 166 14.79 -28.82 0.70
CA SER A 166 14.96 -30.06 1.47
C SER A 166 13.84 -31.05 1.20
#